data_AF-A0A9E3XVP6-F1
#
_entry.id   AF-A0A9E3XVP6-F1
#
_cell.length_a   1.000
_cell.length_b   1.000
_cell.length_c   1.000
_cell.angle_alpha   90.00
_cell.angle_beta   90.00
_cell.angle_gamma   90.00
#
_symmetry.space_group_name_H-M   'P 1'
#
loop_
_entity.id
_entity.type
_entity.pdbx_description
1 polymer ?
#
loop_
_entity_poly.entity_id
_entity_poly.type
_entity_poly.pdbx_seq_one_letter_code
_entity_poly.pdbx_strand_id
1 'polypeptide(L)'
;MTAAFTGIPITGTFGAELSGARLAGDQLLALLEEHRVLAARGQFLTHAERVTLARALGEPTPAHPVASGHPDHPEILELDGAKGGRNARWDTDVTFVVTPPAVSVLVADALPAYGGDTMWADTRSAYERLPPALRAAVDGLEAVHRISPLAYWGEPFDTALGRDDAQQLLDDAMKVPPVIPTSQNSSPVQVLTLPYTDPIGPKAGVTAVVVNITATGFATGWLTAYGPWGSAAPATSTLNYNQYETESNLAIIEVNDFTQGAIAIKNGGTSSTYVTVDVVGYILSGEEAR
;
A
#
# COMPACT_ATOMS: atom_id res chain seq x y z
N MET A 1 -13.09 36.19 2.78
CA MET A 1 -13.70 35.07 2.04
C MET A 1 -12.69 33.95 2.04
N THR A 2 -12.98 32.84 2.70
CA THR A 2 -12.18 31.62 2.56
C THR A 2 -12.31 31.16 1.11
N ALA A 3 -11.18 31.05 0.39
CA ALA A 3 -11.20 30.57 -0.98
C ALA A 3 -11.72 29.13 -0.98
N ALA A 4 -12.77 28.85 -1.75
CA ALA A 4 -13.37 27.52 -1.79
C ALA A 4 -12.53 26.62 -2.69
N PHE A 5 -12.00 25.52 -2.13
CA PHE A 5 -11.45 24.44 -2.93
C PHE A 5 -12.58 23.72 -3.66
N THR A 6 -12.32 23.31 -4.91
CA THR A 6 -13.13 22.28 -5.57
C THR A 6 -12.38 20.97 -5.47
N GLY A 7 -13.00 19.95 -4.85
CA GLY A 7 -12.46 18.60 -4.74
C GLY A 7 -13.12 17.66 -5.75
N ILE A 8 -12.31 16.97 -6.55
CA ILE A 8 -12.77 15.90 -7.46
C ILE A 8 -12.26 14.57 -6.91
N PRO A 9 -13.13 13.59 -6.60
CA PRO A 9 -12.71 12.28 -6.13
C PRO A 9 -11.75 11.60 -7.12
N ILE A 10 -10.66 11.03 -6.61
CA ILE A 10 -9.69 10.27 -7.42
C ILE A 10 -10.14 8.82 -7.57
N THR A 11 -10.66 8.23 -6.49
CA THR A 11 -11.20 6.86 -6.49
C THR A 11 -12.65 6.85 -5.99
N GLY A 12 -13.28 5.67 -5.99
CA GLY A 12 -14.64 5.50 -5.47
C GLY A 12 -14.75 5.58 -3.93
N THR A 13 -13.64 5.49 -3.19
CA THR A 13 -13.69 5.43 -1.72
C THR A 13 -12.75 6.38 -0.99
N PHE A 14 -11.66 6.81 -1.60
CA PHE A 14 -10.69 7.74 -1.02
C PHE A 14 -9.95 8.55 -2.10
N GLY A 15 -9.24 9.58 -1.68
CA GLY A 15 -8.47 10.46 -2.56
C GLY A 15 -9.33 11.56 -3.17
N ALA A 16 -8.85 12.80 -3.12
CA ALA A 16 -9.44 13.92 -3.84
C ALA A 16 -8.37 14.82 -4.48
N GLU A 17 -8.59 15.23 -5.72
CA GLU A 17 -7.81 16.28 -6.39
C GLU A 17 -8.44 17.65 -6.08
N LEU A 18 -7.68 18.52 -5.43
CA LEU A 18 -8.06 19.88 -5.08
C LEU A 18 -7.61 20.88 -6.16
N SER A 19 -8.50 21.82 -6.48
CA SER A 19 -8.24 22.91 -7.42
C SER A 19 -8.91 24.23 -6.97
N GLY A 20 -8.53 25.33 -7.62
CA GLY A 20 -9.20 26.64 -7.50
C GLY A 20 -8.59 27.63 -6.50
N ALA A 21 -7.82 27.17 -5.51
CA ALA A 21 -7.20 28.03 -4.50
C ALA A 21 -5.77 27.58 -4.13
N ARG A 22 -4.99 28.50 -3.53
CA ARG A 22 -3.71 28.17 -2.89
C ARG A 22 -3.99 27.39 -1.61
N LEU A 23 -3.24 26.31 -1.38
CA LEU A 23 -3.43 25.49 -0.17
C LEU A 23 -3.22 26.31 1.11
N ALA A 24 -4.15 26.18 2.06
CA ALA A 24 -4.13 26.79 3.38
C ALA A 24 -4.80 25.83 4.38
N GLY A 25 -4.25 25.72 5.59
CA GLY A 25 -4.46 24.54 6.44
C GLY A 25 -5.83 24.37 7.07
N ASP A 26 -6.58 25.44 7.32
CA ASP A 26 -7.80 25.41 8.15
C ASP A 26 -8.88 24.45 7.61
N GLN A 27 -8.92 24.23 6.29
CA GLN A 27 -9.90 23.35 5.63
C GLN A 27 -9.34 21.96 5.29
N LEU A 28 -8.01 21.79 5.33
CA LEU A 28 -7.36 20.58 4.83
C LEU A 28 -7.48 19.41 5.79
N LEU A 29 -7.51 19.63 7.10
CA LEU A 29 -7.67 18.54 8.07
C LEU A 29 -9.01 17.82 7.91
N ALA A 30 -10.12 18.56 7.77
CA ALA A 30 -11.42 17.96 7.53
C ALA A 30 -11.47 17.20 6.20
N LEU A 31 -10.88 17.77 5.14
CA LEU A 31 -10.78 17.11 3.84
C LEU A 31 -9.89 15.86 3.88
N LEU A 32 -8.81 15.86 4.67
CA LEU A 32 -7.98 14.67 4.90
C LEU A 32 -8.75 13.62 5.70
N GLU A 33 -9.52 14.04 6.70
CA GLU A 33 -10.37 13.12 7.46
C GLU A 33 -11.43 12.47 6.58
N GLU A 34 -11.96 13.16 5.57
CA GLU A 34 -12.95 12.62 4.63
C GLU A 34 -12.31 11.76 3.53
N HIS A 35 -11.23 12.25 2.91
CA HIS A 35 -10.66 11.66 1.69
C HIS A 35 -9.35 10.88 1.90
N ARG A 36 -8.73 10.93 3.09
CA ARG A 36 -7.43 10.31 3.46
C ARG A 36 -6.21 10.88 2.73
N VAL A 37 -6.34 11.14 1.43
CA VAL A 37 -5.28 11.65 0.55
C VAL A 37 -5.83 12.84 -0.25
N LEU A 38 -5.08 13.94 -0.26
CA LEU A 38 -5.40 15.12 -1.05
C LEU A 38 -4.25 15.40 -2.01
N ALA A 39 -4.55 15.50 -3.30
CA ALA A 39 -3.61 15.91 -4.34
C ALA A 39 -3.96 17.33 -4.80
N ALA A 40 -2.97 18.20 -4.98
CA ALA A 40 -3.22 19.55 -5.51
C ALA A 40 -2.16 19.90 -6.55
N ARG A 41 -2.61 20.33 -7.72
CA ARG A 41 -1.73 20.72 -8.83
C ARG A 41 -1.44 22.22 -8.80
N GLY A 42 -0.30 22.61 -9.37
CA GLY A 42 0.10 24.02 -9.52
C GLY A 42 0.45 24.73 -8.20
N GLN A 43 0.77 23.97 -7.15
CA GLN A 43 1.15 24.50 -5.84
C GLN A 43 2.68 24.57 -5.74
N PHE A 44 3.27 25.68 -6.17
CA PHE A 44 4.71 25.92 -6.05
C PHE A 44 5.00 26.56 -4.70
N LEU A 45 5.29 25.72 -3.70
CA LEU A 45 5.58 26.14 -2.32
C LEU A 45 7.08 26.24 -2.10
N THR A 46 7.51 27.35 -1.50
CA THR A 46 8.86 27.44 -0.90
C THR A 46 8.96 26.53 0.33
N HIS A 47 10.18 26.23 0.79
CA HIS A 47 10.39 25.46 2.02
C HIS A 47 9.68 26.10 3.24
N ALA A 48 9.76 27.42 3.40
CA ALA A 48 9.06 28.13 4.47
C ALA A 48 7.53 28.02 4.38
N GLU A 49 6.97 28.05 3.17
CA GLU A 49 5.53 27.86 2.96
C GLU A 49 5.11 26.41 3.19
N ARG A 50 5.93 25.43 2.82
CA ARG A 50 5.71 24.01 3.14
C ARG A 50 5.66 23.79 4.65
N VAL A 51 6.60 24.37 5.40
CA VAL A 51 6.61 24.29 6.88
C VAL A 51 5.39 25.00 7.47
N THR A 52 4.99 26.15 6.92
CA THR A 52 3.77 26.88 7.34
C THR A 52 2.51 26.04 7.12
N LEU A 53 2.41 25.37 5.96
CA LEU A 53 1.31 24.47 5.64
C LEU A 53 1.28 23.27 6.59
N ALA A 54 2.43 22.62 6.82
CA ALA A 54 2.54 21.51 7.77
C ALA A 54 2.11 21.94 9.19
N ARG A 55 2.53 23.13 9.63
CA ARG A 55 2.16 23.68 10.94
C ARG A 55 0.66 23.91 11.12
N ALA A 56 -0.04 24.19 10.04
CA ALA A 56 -1.49 24.34 10.07
C ALA A 56 -2.24 23.00 10.13
N LEU A 57 -1.54 21.88 9.89
CA LEU A 57 -2.07 20.51 10.02
C LEU A 57 -1.69 19.86 11.37
N GLY A 58 -0.73 20.44 12.09
CA GLY A 58 -0.25 19.95 13.38
C GLY A 58 1.18 20.43 13.68
N GLU A 59 1.75 20.03 14.82
CA GLU A 59 3.14 20.35 15.13
C GLU A 59 4.10 19.59 14.20
N PRO A 60 4.94 20.27 13.40
CA PRO A 60 5.88 19.59 12.52
C PRO A 60 6.94 18.81 13.31
N THR A 61 7.16 17.56 12.91
CA THR A 61 8.29 16.77 13.43
C THR A 61 9.61 17.22 12.78
N PRO A 62 10.77 16.85 13.34
CA PRO A 62 11.99 16.78 12.54
C PRO A 62 11.78 15.89 11.31
N ALA A 63 12.59 16.07 10.27
CA ALA A 63 12.47 15.40 8.98
C ALA A 63 12.32 13.88 9.07
N HIS A 64 13.15 13.22 9.89
CA HIS A 64 13.05 11.79 10.15
C HIS A 64 13.87 11.43 11.42
N PRO A 65 13.48 10.43 12.22
CA PRO A 65 14.25 10.06 13.43
C PRO A 65 15.68 9.59 13.18
N VAL A 66 15.98 9.09 11.98
CA VAL A 66 17.32 8.55 11.62
C VAL A 66 17.94 9.18 10.37
N ALA A 67 17.30 10.20 9.78
CA ALA A 67 17.86 10.91 8.64
C ALA A 67 17.95 12.42 8.95
N SER A 68 18.95 13.07 8.37
CA SER A 68 19.10 14.52 8.53
C SER A 68 18.06 15.25 7.68
N GLY A 69 17.48 16.31 8.24
CA GLY A 69 16.63 17.23 7.51
C GLY A 69 17.43 18.25 6.70
N HIS A 70 16.71 19.07 5.93
CA HIS A 70 17.27 20.19 5.19
C HIS A 70 18.01 21.17 6.15
N PRO A 71 19.19 21.71 5.78
CA PRO A 71 20.00 22.55 6.67
C PRO A 71 19.25 23.77 7.26
N ASP A 72 18.44 24.45 6.45
CA ASP A 72 17.70 25.64 6.86
C ASP A 72 16.28 25.34 7.38
N HIS A 73 15.80 24.11 7.16
CA HIS A 73 14.42 23.69 7.44
C HIS A 73 14.45 22.23 7.92
N PRO A 74 14.87 21.97 9.17
CA PRO A 74 15.13 20.62 9.68
C PRO A 74 13.89 19.72 9.72
N GLU A 75 12.69 20.27 9.52
CA GLU A 75 11.42 19.56 9.36
C GLU A 75 11.28 18.89 7.98
N ILE A 76 12.10 19.29 7.00
CA ILE A 76 11.99 18.82 5.62
C ILE A 76 12.97 17.67 5.38
N LEU A 77 12.43 16.52 4.98
CA LEU A 77 13.20 15.43 4.39
C LEU A 77 13.29 15.61 2.87
N GLU A 78 14.50 15.62 2.33
CA GLU A 78 14.73 15.61 0.89
C GLU A 78 14.75 14.16 0.36
N LEU A 79 13.94 13.89 -0.65
CA LEU A 79 13.88 12.60 -1.33
C LEU A 79 14.45 12.75 -2.73
N ASP A 80 15.67 12.24 -2.93
CA ASP A 80 16.36 12.28 -4.22
C ASP A 80 16.53 10.86 -4.79
N GLY A 81 15.71 10.54 -5.79
CA GLY A 81 15.75 9.25 -6.47
C GLY A 81 17.08 8.94 -7.17
N ALA A 82 17.84 9.96 -7.58
CA ALA A 82 19.16 9.79 -8.19
C ALA A 82 20.23 9.43 -7.14
N LYS A 83 20.02 9.78 -5.87
CA LYS A 83 20.88 9.43 -4.73
C LYS A 83 20.41 8.16 -3.99
N GLY A 84 19.47 7.43 -4.56
CA GLY A 84 18.97 6.17 -4.00
C GLY A 84 17.77 6.31 -3.04
N GLY A 85 17.14 7.49 -2.94
CA GLY A 85 15.86 7.62 -2.26
C GLY A 85 14.78 6.81 -2.98
N ARG A 86 14.44 5.63 -2.45
CA ARG A 86 13.45 4.73 -3.04
C ARG A 86 12.56 4.15 -1.95
N ASN A 87 11.29 4.49 -1.98
CA ASN A 87 10.25 3.83 -1.18
C ASN A 87 9.32 3.09 -2.15
N ALA A 88 9.68 1.84 -2.45
CA ALA A 88 8.95 0.97 -3.37
C ALA A 88 8.24 -0.19 -2.65
N ARG A 89 8.02 -0.04 -1.34
CA ARG A 89 7.28 -0.99 -0.49
C ARG A 89 6.09 -0.27 0.11
N TRP A 90 5.00 -1.00 0.32
CA TRP A 90 3.85 -0.48 1.05
C TRP A 90 4.22 -0.30 2.52
N ASP A 91 4.09 0.91 3.02
CA ASP A 91 4.35 1.23 4.40
C ASP A 91 3.46 2.38 4.90
N THR A 92 3.57 2.64 6.20
CA THR A 92 3.10 3.87 6.83
C THR A 92 4.29 4.47 7.55
N ASP A 93 4.52 5.75 7.27
CA ASP A 93 5.71 6.48 7.71
C ASP A 93 5.93 6.34 9.23
N VAL A 94 7.14 5.91 9.61
CA VAL A 94 7.68 6.03 10.98
C VAL A 94 6.83 5.35 12.07
N THR A 95 6.15 4.24 11.78
CA THR A 95 5.35 3.53 12.81
C THR A 95 6.14 2.91 13.98
N PHE A 96 7.48 2.94 13.91
CA PHE A 96 8.36 2.44 14.97
C PHE A 96 8.59 3.43 16.13
N VAL A 97 7.98 4.62 16.10
CA VAL A 97 7.98 5.56 17.23
C VAL A 97 6.65 5.53 17.99
N VAL A 98 6.66 6.00 19.24
CA VAL A 98 5.47 5.99 20.12
C VAL A 98 4.32 6.84 19.58
N THR A 99 4.63 7.93 18.90
CA THR A 99 3.62 8.82 18.30
C THR A 99 4.00 9.05 16.84
N PRO A 100 3.57 8.15 15.93
CA PRO A 100 3.86 8.27 14.51
C PRO A 100 3.26 9.56 13.92
N PRO A 101 3.82 10.09 12.81
CA PRO A 101 3.26 11.24 12.12
C PRO A 101 1.80 11.00 11.71
N ALA A 102 0.93 11.96 12.00
CA ALA A 102 -0.49 11.87 11.64
C ALA A 102 -0.74 12.23 10.17
N VAL A 103 0.08 13.12 9.61
CA VAL A 103 -0.03 13.65 8.24
C VAL A 103 1.36 13.96 7.70
N SER A 104 1.60 13.63 6.43
CA SER A 104 2.79 14.02 5.68
C SER A 104 2.43 15.01 4.57
N VAL A 105 3.27 16.03 4.34
CA VAL A 105 3.15 16.97 3.20
C VAL A 105 4.27 16.68 2.21
N LEU A 106 3.93 16.07 1.09
CA LEU A 106 4.86 15.78 -0.01
C LEU A 106 4.72 16.85 -1.10
N VAL A 107 5.85 17.44 -1.49
CA VAL A 107 5.94 18.44 -2.57
C VAL A 107 6.87 17.90 -3.64
N ALA A 108 6.38 17.83 -4.88
CA ALA A 108 7.19 17.47 -6.03
C ALA A 108 8.07 18.67 -6.43
N ASP A 109 9.38 18.47 -6.48
CA ASP A 109 10.36 19.48 -6.92
C ASP A 109 10.83 19.19 -8.36
N ALA A 110 11.50 18.05 -8.55
CA ALA A 110 11.90 17.56 -9.87
C ALA A 110 11.29 16.17 -10.13
N LEU A 111 10.56 16.03 -11.25
CA LEU A 111 9.92 14.79 -11.67
C LEU A 111 10.48 14.30 -13.01
N PRO A 112 10.61 12.98 -13.24
CA PRO A 112 10.88 12.44 -14.56
C PRO A 112 9.67 12.66 -15.50
N ALA A 113 9.89 12.51 -16.81
CA ALA A 113 8.81 12.65 -17.81
C ALA A 113 7.71 11.58 -17.66
N TYR A 114 8.06 10.42 -17.09
CA TYR A 114 7.15 9.31 -16.78
C TYR A 114 7.79 8.42 -15.70
N GLY A 115 6.94 7.66 -14.99
CA GLY A 115 7.35 6.84 -13.84
C GLY A 115 7.56 7.65 -12.56
N GLY A 116 7.67 6.97 -11.42
CA GLY A 116 7.71 7.62 -10.10
C GLY A 116 6.35 7.91 -9.49
N ASP A 117 5.30 7.24 -9.98
CA ASP A 117 3.96 7.31 -9.40
C ASP A 117 3.99 6.87 -7.94
N THR A 118 3.21 7.55 -7.11
CA THR A 118 3.01 7.17 -5.70
C THR A 118 1.63 6.55 -5.55
N MET A 119 1.56 5.44 -4.82
CA MET A 119 0.33 4.72 -4.55
C MET A 119 -0.05 4.88 -3.08
N TRP A 120 -1.36 4.88 -2.81
CA TRP A 120 -1.92 4.91 -1.47
C TRP A 120 -3.00 3.84 -1.33
N ALA A 121 -3.23 3.39 -0.10
CA ALA A 121 -4.26 2.42 0.24
C ALA A 121 -5.09 2.91 1.44
N ASP A 122 -6.40 2.71 1.40
CA ASP A 122 -7.30 3.10 2.50
C ASP A 122 -7.46 1.95 3.51
N THR A 123 -6.66 2.01 4.57
CA THR A 123 -6.66 1.01 5.64
C THR A 123 -7.95 1.03 6.48
N ARG A 124 -8.68 2.16 6.52
CA ARG A 124 -10.00 2.22 7.19
C ARG A 124 -11.02 1.39 6.41
N SER A 125 -11.14 1.63 5.11
CA SER A 125 -12.02 0.84 4.24
C SER A 125 -11.65 -0.63 4.26
N ALA A 126 -10.35 -0.97 4.27
CA ALA A 126 -9.89 -2.34 4.37
C ALA A 126 -10.38 -3.02 5.67
N TYR A 127 -10.22 -2.36 6.82
CA TYR A 127 -10.67 -2.87 8.11
C TYR A 127 -12.21 -3.00 8.21
N GLU A 128 -12.95 -2.00 7.72
CA GLU A 128 -14.43 -2.01 7.74
C GLU A 128 -15.02 -3.16 6.91
N ARG A 129 -14.33 -3.56 5.83
CA ARG A 129 -14.72 -4.67 4.95
C ARG A 129 -14.32 -6.04 5.47
N LEU A 130 -13.58 -6.14 6.57
CA LEU A 130 -13.25 -7.43 7.16
C LEU A 130 -14.54 -8.17 7.57
N PRO A 131 -14.63 -9.49 7.31
CA PRO A 131 -15.67 -10.32 7.89
C PRO A 131 -15.75 -10.11 9.41
N PRO A 132 -16.95 -10.06 10.02
CA PRO A 132 -17.09 -9.73 11.44
C PRO A 132 -16.23 -10.59 12.37
N ALA A 133 -16.04 -11.88 12.05
CA ALA A 133 -15.19 -12.78 12.81
C ALA A 133 -13.70 -12.41 12.72
N LEU A 134 -13.21 -12.01 11.54
CA LEU A 134 -11.83 -11.57 11.37
C LEU A 134 -11.59 -10.21 12.02
N ARG A 135 -12.54 -9.27 11.90
CA ARG A 135 -12.47 -7.99 12.59
C ARG A 135 -12.37 -8.19 14.11
N ALA A 136 -13.28 -8.98 14.68
CA ALA A 136 -13.25 -9.30 16.11
C ALA A 136 -11.97 -10.02 16.55
N ALA A 137 -11.36 -10.82 15.66
CA ALA A 137 -10.09 -11.49 15.95
C ALA A 137 -8.91 -10.53 15.99
N VAL A 138 -8.89 -9.47 15.17
CA VAL A 138 -7.78 -8.50 15.11
C VAL A 138 -7.92 -7.33 16.08
N ASP A 139 -9.13 -7.01 16.55
CA ASP A 139 -9.42 -5.84 17.42
C ASP A 139 -8.62 -5.82 18.73
N GLY A 140 -8.29 -6.99 19.27
CA GLY A 140 -7.53 -7.12 20.51
C GLY A 140 -6.05 -7.43 20.33
N LEU A 141 -5.55 -7.44 19.09
CA LEU A 141 -4.16 -7.78 18.80
C LEU A 141 -3.30 -6.52 18.78
N GLU A 142 -2.06 -6.68 19.25
CA GLU A 142 -1.02 -5.66 19.14
C GLU A 142 0.02 -6.12 18.12
N ALA A 143 0.53 -5.17 17.33
CA ALA A 143 1.62 -5.38 16.41
C ALA A 143 2.88 -4.68 16.93
N VAL A 144 4.04 -5.34 16.83
CA VAL A 144 5.32 -4.74 17.20
C VAL A 144 5.95 -4.11 15.98
N HIS A 145 6.08 -2.78 15.98
CA HIS A 145 6.70 -2.01 14.91
C HIS A 145 8.15 -1.68 15.27
N ARG A 146 9.08 -1.93 14.34
CA ARG A 146 10.52 -1.66 14.52
C ARG A 146 11.10 -1.07 13.25
N ILE A 147 12.05 -0.15 13.41
CA ILE A 147 12.94 0.20 12.31
C ILE A 147 14.02 -0.88 12.22
N SER A 148 14.07 -1.57 11.10
CA SER A 148 15.17 -2.47 10.77
C SER A 148 16.17 -1.73 9.88
N PRO A 149 17.49 -1.95 10.01
CA PRO A 149 18.49 -1.47 9.05
C PRO A 149 18.14 -1.83 7.59
N LEU A 150 17.31 -2.87 7.39
CA LEU A 150 16.77 -3.36 6.11
C LEU A 150 15.81 -2.39 5.40
N ALA A 151 15.37 -1.31 6.04
CA ALA A 151 14.48 -0.32 5.41
C ALA A 151 15.17 0.44 4.28
N TYR A 152 16.51 0.55 4.30
CA TYR A 152 17.26 1.37 3.35
C TYR A 152 18.29 0.64 2.47
N TRP A 153 18.90 -0.49 2.89
CA TRP A 153 20.00 -1.12 2.11
C TRP A 153 20.12 -2.63 2.34
N GLY A 154 20.02 -3.43 1.27
CA GLY A 154 19.89 -4.90 1.32
C GLY A 154 21.13 -5.70 1.74
N GLU A 155 21.32 -5.89 3.04
CA GLU A 155 22.32 -6.81 3.65
C GLU A 155 21.65 -7.76 4.67
N PRO A 156 22.21 -8.95 4.98
CA PRO A 156 21.54 -10.00 5.75
C PRO A 156 21.40 -9.72 7.26
N PHE A 157 20.36 -10.28 7.87
CA PHE A 157 20.06 -10.24 9.29
C PHE A 157 21.21 -10.71 10.19
N ASP A 158 21.67 -9.85 11.11
CA ASP A 158 21.81 -10.13 12.55
C ASP A 158 22.15 -8.81 13.28
N THR A 159 21.64 -8.60 14.50
CA THR A 159 22.23 -7.79 15.63
C THR A 159 21.25 -7.12 16.61
N ALA A 160 19.92 -7.18 16.45
CA ALA A 160 19.02 -6.46 17.39
C ALA A 160 18.03 -7.32 18.20
N LEU A 161 18.05 -8.64 18.03
CA LEU A 161 17.37 -9.60 18.90
C LEU A 161 18.35 -10.76 19.12
N GLY A 162 18.59 -11.17 20.36
CA GLY A 162 19.29 -12.44 20.57
C GLY A 162 18.47 -13.56 19.93
N ARG A 163 19.13 -14.63 19.46
CA ARG A 163 18.43 -15.83 18.96
C ARG A 163 17.35 -16.30 19.94
N ASP A 164 17.61 -16.15 21.23
CA ASP A 164 16.71 -16.56 22.30
C ASP A 164 15.46 -15.67 22.40
N ASP A 165 15.56 -14.36 22.12
CA ASP A 165 14.41 -13.44 22.11
C ASP A 165 13.50 -13.69 20.90
N ALA A 166 14.10 -13.97 19.73
CA ALA A 166 13.37 -14.34 18.53
C ALA A 166 12.70 -15.71 18.68
N GLN A 167 13.38 -16.67 19.31
CA GLN A 167 12.83 -17.99 19.62
C GLN A 167 11.68 -17.89 20.63
N GLN A 168 11.80 -17.03 21.65
CA GLN A 168 10.75 -16.83 22.65
C GLN A 168 9.49 -16.20 22.03
N LEU A 169 9.63 -15.19 21.17
CA LEU A 169 8.50 -14.59 20.46
C LEU A 169 7.85 -15.59 19.48
N LEU A 170 8.65 -16.43 18.82
CA LEU A 170 8.15 -17.51 17.97
C LEU A 170 7.41 -18.58 18.79
N ASP A 171 7.98 -19.00 19.92
CA ASP A 171 7.37 -19.98 20.83
C ASP A 171 6.07 -19.43 21.43
N ASP A 172 6.01 -18.13 21.72
CA ASP A 172 4.80 -17.44 22.21
C ASP A 172 3.74 -17.30 21.12
N ALA A 173 4.13 -17.01 19.87
CA ALA A 173 3.23 -17.02 18.73
C ALA A 173 2.69 -18.43 18.42
N MET A 174 3.49 -19.48 18.65
CA MET A 174 3.11 -20.89 18.48
C MET A 174 2.27 -21.44 19.64
N LYS A 175 2.23 -20.77 20.80
CA LYS A 175 1.31 -21.09 21.92
C LYS A 175 -0.13 -20.69 21.63
N VAL A 176 -0.35 -19.80 20.66
CA VAL A 176 -1.68 -19.55 20.09
C VAL A 176 -1.82 -20.48 18.88
N PRO A 177 -2.57 -21.60 18.99
CA PRO A 177 -2.68 -22.50 17.85
C PRO A 177 -3.31 -21.73 16.67
N PRO A 178 -2.70 -21.79 15.47
CA PRO A 178 -3.34 -21.22 14.30
C PRO A 178 -4.72 -21.86 14.16
N VAL A 179 -5.74 -21.04 13.90
CA VAL A 179 -7.04 -21.56 13.46
C VAL A 179 -6.79 -22.20 12.10
N ILE A 180 -6.52 -23.51 12.11
CA ILE A 180 -6.43 -24.32 10.90
C ILE A 180 -7.87 -24.63 10.50
N PRO A 181 -8.40 -24.09 9.38
CA PRO A 181 -9.66 -24.57 8.85
C PRO A 181 -9.46 -26.04 8.48
N THR A 182 -10.08 -26.93 9.24
CA THR A 182 -10.04 -28.37 8.98
C THR A 182 -10.84 -28.68 7.73
N SER A 183 -10.20 -28.60 6.57
CA SER A 183 -10.56 -29.41 5.42
C SER A 183 -9.28 -29.82 4.69
N GLN A 184 -8.72 -30.95 5.13
CA GLN A 184 -7.94 -31.79 4.24
C GLN A 184 -8.82 -32.17 3.06
N ASN A 185 -8.49 -31.67 1.87
CA ASN A 185 -8.65 -32.37 0.60
C ASN A 185 -7.95 -31.58 -0.53
N SER A 186 -6.76 -32.07 -0.90
CA SER A 186 -6.22 -32.17 -2.27
C SER A 186 -6.51 -31.03 -3.27
N SER A 187 -5.62 -30.04 -3.33
CA SER A 187 -4.96 -29.49 -4.55
C SER A 187 -4.19 -28.21 -4.20
N PRO A 188 -2.95 -27.99 -4.69
CA PRO A 188 -2.35 -26.66 -4.65
C PRO A 188 -3.15 -25.76 -5.59
N VAL A 189 -3.33 -24.50 -5.21
CA VAL A 189 -4.23 -23.51 -5.84
C VAL A 189 -5.67 -23.58 -5.32
N GLN A 190 -5.94 -22.87 -4.21
CA GLN A 190 -7.26 -22.24 -4.08
C GLN A 190 -7.30 -21.10 -5.09
N VAL A 191 -7.98 -21.34 -6.21
CA VAL A 191 -8.42 -20.32 -7.14
C VAL A 191 -9.40 -19.45 -6.35
N LEU A 192 -9.04 -18.20 -6.06
CA LEU A 192 -10.04 -17.21 -5.71
C LEU A 192 -10.84 -16.94 -6.98
N THR A 193 -11.79 -17.82 -7.27
CA THR A 193 -12.91 -17.47 -8.14
C THR A 193 -13.63 -16.43 -7.32
N LEU A 194 -13.39 -15.14 -7.56
CA LEU A 194 -14.16 -14.08 -6.93
C LEU A 194 -15.62 -14.37 -7.29
N PRO A 195 -16.46 -14.90 -6.38
CA PRO A 195 -17.88 -15.01 -6.66
C PRO A 195 -18.42 -13.61 -6.39
N TYR A 196 -18.04 -12.65 -7.23
CA TYR A 196 -18.59 -11.32 -7.17
C TYR A 196 -19.95 -11.40 -7.86
N THR A 197 -21.00 -11.55 -7.05
CA THR A 197 -22.39 -11.41 -7.51
C THR A 197 -22.70 -10.02 -8.04
N ASP A 198 -21.78 -9.04 -7.91
CA ASP A 198 -21.80 -7.79 -8.65
C ASP A 198 -20.43 -7.08 -8.68
N PRO A 199 -19.64 -7.10 -9.77
CA PRO A 199 -18.39 -6.35 -9.82
C PRO A 199 -18.67 -4.85 -9.71
N ILE A 200 -17.99 -4.19 -8.78
CA ILE A 200 -17.88 -2.73 -8.74
C ILE A 200 -16.97 -2.35 -9.91
N GLY A 201 -17.54 -2.04 -11.06
CA GLY A 201 -16.79 -1.61 -12.24
C GLY A 201 -17.45 -1.98 -13.57
N PRO A 202 -17.06 -1.33 -14.67
CA PRO A 202 -17.58 -1.64 -16.00
C PRO A 202 -17.23 -3.08 -16.40
N LYS A 203 -18.24 -3.85 -16.83
CA LYS A 203 -18.06 -5.24 -17.32
C LYS A 203 -17.58 -5.29 -18.77
N ALA A 204 -17.98 -4.31 -19.57
CA ALA A 204 -17.57 -4.15 -20.96
C ALA A 204 -16.38 -3.19 -21.05
N GLY A 205 -15.59 -3.31 -22.11
CA GLY A 205 -14.50 -2.38 -22.39
C GLY A 205 -13.26 -2.53 -21.52
N VAL A 206 -13.25 -3.31 -20.44
CA VAL A 206 -12.07 -3.51 -19.59
C VAL A 206 -11.04 -4.41 -20.28
N THR A 207 -9.85 -3.85 -20.55
CA THR A 207 -8.72 -4.56 -21.17
C THR A 207 -7.68 -5.04 -20.16
N ALA A 208 -7.59 -4.37 -19.00
CA ALA A 208 -6.73 -4.79 -17.89
C ALA A 208 -7.34 -4.43 -16.54
N VAL A 209 -7.01 -5.21 -15.52
CA VAL A 209 -7.33 -4.94 -14.12
C VAL A 209 -6.06 -4.52 -13.39
N VAL A 210 -6.18 -3.50 -12.56
CA VAL A 210 -5.13 -3.08 -11.64
C VAL A 210 -5.44 -3.71 -10.29
N VAL A 211 -4.52 -4.54 -9.78
CA VAL A 211 -4.68 -5.23 -8.52
C VAL A 211 -3.51 -4.98 -7.58
N ASN A 212 -3.78 -4.92 -6.28
CA ASN A 212 -2.77 -5.08 -5.26
C ASN A 212 -2.81 -6.52 -4.75
N ILE A 213 -1.67 -7.21 -4.81
CA ILE A 213 -1.55 -8.59 -4.34
C ILE A 213 -0.72 -8.57 -3.07
N THR A 214 -1.27 -9.11 -1.99
CA THR A 214 -0.58 -9.25 -0.70
C THR A 214 -0.45 -10.72 -0.36
N ALA A 215 0.76 -11.16 0.01
CA ALA A 215 1.03 -12.52 0.42
C ALA A 215 1.71 -12.55 1.79
N THR A 216 1.23 -13.42 2.68
CA THR A 216 1.92 -13.75 3.94
C THR A 216 2.55 -15.13 3.81
N GLY A 217 3.88 -15.18 3.75
CA GLY A 217 4.63 -16.40 3.53
C GLY A 217 4.86 -17.20 4.80
N PHE A 218 4.54 -18.49 4.82
CA PHE A 218 5.04 -19.42 5.86
C PHE A 218 6.38 -20.08 5.47
N ALA A 219 6.84 -19.80 4.25
CA ALA A 219 8.13 -20.12 3.67
C ALA A 219 8.45 -19.07 2.59
N THR A 220 9.71 -18.96 2.18
CA THR A 220 10.08 -18.11 1.03
C THR A 220 9.46 -18.64 -0.25
N GLY A 221 8.89 -17.76 -1.07
CA GLY A 221 8.19 -18.13 -2.28
C GLY A 221 7.87 -16.94 -3.17
N TRP A 222 7.08 -17.20 -4.21
CA TRP A 222 6.62 -16.16 -5.12
C TRP A 222 5.25 -16.49 -5.70
N LEU A 223 4.54 -15.43 -6.09
CA LEU A 223 3.30 -15.48 -6.85
C LEU A 223 3.54 -14.98 -8.27
N THR A 224 2.79 -15.54 -9.22
CA THR A 224 2.67 -15.05 -10.60
C THR A 224 1.21 -14.76 -10.87
N ALA A 225 0.90 -13.50 -11.15
CA ALA A 225 -0.43 -13.03 -11.49
C ALA A 225 -0.50 -12.80 -12.99
N TYR A 226 -1.52 -13.34 -13.63
CA TYR A 226 -1.63 -13.32 -15.08
C TYR A 226 -3.07 -13.43 -15.55
N GLY A 227 -3.30 -13.03 -16.77
CA GLY A 227 -4.57 -13.16 -17.46
C GLY A 227 -4.35 -13.27 -18.97
N PRO A 228 -5.41 -13.59 -19.73
CA PRO A 228 -6.73 -14.00 -19.23
C PRO A 228 -6.67 -15.39 -18.57
N TRP A 229 -7.65 -15.73 -17.73
CA TRP A 229 -7.75 -17.07 -17.15
C TRP A 229 -7.66 -18.18 -18.20
N GLY A 230 -6.96 -19.26 -17.85
CA GLY A 230 -6.69 -20.38 -18.77
C GLY A 230 -5.49 -20.16 -19.70
N SER A 231 -4.90 -18.96 -19.72
CA SER A 231 -3.61 -18.73 -20.38
C SER A 231 -2.45 -19.46 -19.67
N ALA A 232 -1.33 -19.62 -20.35
CA ALA A 232 -0.13 -20.17 -19.74
C ALA A 232 0.48 -19.14 -18.77
N ALA A 233 0.74 -19.56 -17.53
CA ALA A 233 1.41 -18.70 -16.54
C ALA A 233 2.78 -18.25 -17.07
N PRO A 234 3.09 -16.94 -17.04
CA PRO A 234 4.43 -16.42 -17.32
C PRO A 234 5.49 -17.03 -16.38
N ALA A 235 6.75 -16.99 -16.80
CA ALA A 235 7.88 -17.43 -15.97
C ALA A 235 8.32 -16.38 -14.93
N THR A 236 7.82 -15.15 -15.05
CA THR A 236 8.16 -14.01 -14.20
C THR A 236 7.27 -13.94 -12.97
N SER A 237 7.85 -13.72 -11.79
CA SER A 237 7.06 -13.46 -10.59
C SER A 237 6.46 -12.06 -10.59
N THR A 238 5.27 -11.96 -10.01
CA THR A 238 4.59 -10.70 -9.71
C THR A 238 4.91 -10.25 -8.29
N LEU A 239 5.00 -11.17 -7.33
CA LEU A 239 5.31 -10.87 -5.94
C LEU A 239 6.25 -11.94 -5.41
N ASN A 240 7.33 -11.54 -4.74
CA ASN A 240 8.20 -12.44 -4.00
C ASN A 240 8.04 -12.12 -2.51
N TYR A 241 8.13 -13.13 -1.66
CA TYR A 241 8.01 -12.97 -0.22
C TYR A 241 8.96 -13.94 0.48
N ASN A 242 9.54 -13.54 1.62
CA ASN A 242 10.27 -14.48 2.46
C ASN A 242 9.37 -15.16 3.48
N GLN A 243 9.94 -16.17 4.13
CA GLN A 243 9.31 -16.81 5.26
C GLN A 243 9.00 -15.78 6.37
N TYR A 244 7.75 -15.79 6.84
CA TYR A 244 7.18 -14.92 7.86
C TYR A 244 7.10 -13.43 7.52
N GLU A 245 7.30 -13.09 6.25
CA GLU A 245 7.06 -11.74 5.75
C GLU A 245 5.66 -11.64 5.13
N THR A 246 5.03 -10.48 5.31
CA THR A 246 3.87 -10.08 4.54
C THR A 246 4.32 -9.06 3.53
N GLU A 247 4.34 -9.45 2.27
CA GLU A 247 4.77 -8.61 1.16
C GLU A 247 3.58 -8.29 0.28
N SER A 248 3.63 -7.14 -0.40
CA SER A 248 2.60 -6.78 -1.37
C SER A 248 3.19 -6.09 -2.58
N ASN A 249 2.54 -6.27 -3.73
CA ASN A 249 2.93 -5.62 -4.96
C ASN A 249 1.70 -5.29 -5.82
N LEU A 250 1.72 -4.11 -6.43
CA LEU A 250 0.73 -3.72 -7.43
C LEU A 250 1.06 -4.38 -8.77
N ALA A 251 0.05 -4.92 -9.43
CA ALA A 251 0.15 -5.51 -10.75
C ALA A 251 -0.97 -5.01 -11.67
N ILE A 252 -0.61 -4.69 -12.90
CA ILE A 252 -1.57 -4.49 -13.98
C ILE A 252 -1.62 -5.80 -14.76
N ILE A 253 -2.80 -6.40 -14.82
CA ILE A 253 -3.00 -7.71 -15.43
C ILE A 253 -3.98 -7.57 -16.58
N GLU A 254 -3.52 -7.92 -17.77
CA GLU A 254 -4.35 -7.96 -18.97
C GLU A 254 -5.45 -9.02 -18.83
N VAL A 255 -6.67 -8.64 -19.14
CA VAL A 255 -7.84 -9.54 -19.12
C VAL A 255 -8.50 -9.67 -20.49
N ASN A 256 -8.15 -8.81 -21.46
CA ASN A 256 -8.68 -8.71 -22.82
C ASN A 256 -10.20 -8.45 -22.94
N ASP A 257 -11.01 -9.12 -22.13
CA ASP A 257 -12.44 -8.91 -21.92
C ASP A 257 -12.83 -9.40 -20.52
N PHE A 258 -13.18 -8.47 -19.62
CA PHE A 258 -13.54 -8.80 -18.24
C PHE A 258 -14.89 -9.53 -18.11
N THR A 259 -15.68 -9.68 -19.18
CA THR A 259 -16.90 -10.51 -19.14
C THR A 259 -16.59 -11.99 -18.88
N GLN A 260 -15.39 -12.45 -19.20
CA GLN A 260 -14.88 -13.79 -18.85
C GLN A 260 -14.18 -13.82 -17.47
N GLY A 261 -13.95 -12.65 -16.89
CA GLY A 261 -13.88 -12.43 -15.45
C GLY A 261 -12.91 -13.29 -14.67
N ALA A 262 -11.65 -13.42 -15.09
CA ALA A 262 -10.65 -13.95 -14.17
C ALA A 262 -9.21 -13.58 -14.52
N ILE A 263 -8.49 -13.19 -13.47
CA ILE A 263 -7.03 -13.30 -13.38
C ILE A 263 -6.70 -14.60 -12.64
N ALA A 264 -5.53 -15.16 -12.93
CA ALA A 264 -5.00 -16.32 -12.25
C ALA A 264 -3.83 -15.91 -11.35
N ILE A 265 -3.79 -16.46 -10.13
CA ILE A 265 -2.63 -16.37 -9.24
C ILE A 265 -2.03 -17.76 -9.11
N LYS A 266 -0.81 -17.93 -9.63
CA LYS A 266 -0.02 -19.15 -9.45
C LYS A 266 0.97 -18.94 -8.31
N ASN A 267 0.90 -19.81 -7.31
CA ASN A 267 1.97 -19.93 -6.32
C ASN A 267 3.09 -20.82 -6.91
N GLY A 268 4.29 -20.25 -7.06
CA GLY A 268 5.47 -20.98 -7.51
C GLY A 268 6.34 -21.52 -6.38
N GLY A 269 6.05 -21.13 -5.13
CA GLY A 269 6.74 -21.60 -3.94
C GLY A 269 6.43 -23.05 -3.58
N THR A 270 7.23 -23.61 -2.67
CA THR A 270 7.12 -25.00 -2.21
C THR A 270 6.10 -25.21 -1.10
N SER A 271 5.55 -24.13 -0.53
CA SER A 271 4.57 -24.15 0.56
C SER A 271 3.33 -23.32 0.20
N SER A 272 2.23 -23.58 0.91
CA SER A 272 1.03 -22.74 0.84
C SER A 272 1.29 -21.38 1.48
N THR A 273 0.59 -20.35 1.01
CA THR A 273 0.67 -18.97 1.50
C THR A 273 -0.74 -18.39 1.55
N TYR A 274 -0.98 -17.44 2.46
CA TYR A 274 -2.21 -16.64 2.43
C TYR A 274 -2.05 -15.53 1.42
N VAL A 275 -3.04 -15.37 0.53
CA VAL A 275 -3.03 -14.35 -0.51
C VAL A 275 -4.31 -13.53 -0.41
N THR A 276 -4.17 -12.21 -0.41
CA THR A 276 -5.26 -11.26 -0.63
C THR A 276 -5.03 -10.57 -1.97
N VAL A 277 -6.09 -10.45 -2.78
CA VAL A 277 -6.05 -9.69 -4.02
C VAL A 277 -7.10 -8.61 -3.94
N ASP A 278 -6.68 -7.36 -3.96
CA ASP A 278 -7.55 -6.20 -3.99
C ASP A 278 -7.58 -5.61 -5.40
N VAL A 279 -8.78 -5.35 -5.93
CA VAL A 279 -8.93 -4.70 -7.24
C VAL A 279 -8.98 -3.20 -7.00
N VAL A 280 -7.92 -2.51 -7.41
CA VAL A 280 -7.77 -1.06 -7.19
C VAL A 280 -8.25 -0.22 -8.37
N GLY A 281 -8.42 -0.82 -9.54
CA GLY A 281 -8.90 -0.12 -10.73
C GLY A 281 -9.00 -0.98 -11.98
N TYR A 282 -9.52 -0.37 -13.04
CA TYR A 282 -9.71 -1.00 -14.35
C TYR A 282 -9.17 -0.09 -15.44
N ILE A 283 -8.57 -0.68 -16.47
CA ILE A 283 -8.17 0.01 -17.69
C ILE A 283 -9.18 -0.32 -18.78
N LEU A 284 -9.72 0.71 -19.41
CA LEU A 284 -10.71 0.60 -20.49
C LEU A 284 -10.07 0.68 -21.87
N SER A 285 -10.69 0.03 -22.83
CA SER A 285 -10.38 0.12 -24.26
C SER A 285 -10.61 1.55 -24.76
N GLY A 286 -9.79 1.99 -25.73
CA GLY A 286 -9.67 3.39 -26.13
C GLY A 286 -10.93 4.06 -26.70
N GLU A 287 -12.02 3.33 -26.98
CA GLU A 287 -13.30 3.92 -27.39
C GLU A 287 -14.16 4.40 -26.19
N GLU A 288 -13.97 3.84 -24.99
CA GLU A 288 -14.73 4.20 -23.77
C GLU A 288 -13.98 5.20 -22.85
N ALA A 289 -12.73 5.54 -23.17
CA ALA A 289 -11.89 6.44 -22.36
C ALA A 289 -12.09 7.95 -22.64
N ARG A 290 -13.23 8.35 -23.25
CA ARG A 290 -13.56 9.75 -23.61
C ARG A 290 -14.82 10.25 -22.92
#